data_AF-A0A920AZB3-F1
#
_entry.id   AF-A0A920AZB3-F1
#
_cell.length_a   1.000
_cell.length_b   1.000
_cell.length_c   1.000
_cell.angle_alpha   90.00
_cell.angle_beta   90.00
_cell.angle_gamma   90.00
#
_symmetry.space_group_name_H-M   'P 1'
#
loop_
_entity.id
_entity.type
_entity.pdbx_description
1 polymer ?
#
loop_
_entity_poly.entity_id
_entity_poly.type
_entity_poly.pdbx_seq_one_letter_code
_entity_poly.pdbx_strand_id
1 'polypeptide(L)'
;MIVISHIAVKNRYESYINYHAIQIFIDNRDWPGNNVKLWKDNRVNGKWRWILYDTDFGFGLNSPLIAHEFNTLKFALEPNGPFWPNPPWSTLFLRKLLQNDSFKNQFINVFSDRLNTIFKPQNLNIVLDSLKNDINSFIPKHNQRWGTMHSWNSEINEIRNFNNQRSAYVRRHLEEMFDLPDSKNLFLKILPSNSGKIKISSIVIDDNLWAGSYYPGIPISIKAIPKKGYRFLKWEESSIANNEINHDLSDANTLTAVFEIAEENENSIVITEINYSSSEKFDSGDWVEIYNTSESTIDLNGWSFKDNDNSHTFILIIILY
;
A
#
# COMPACT_ATOMS: atom_id res chain seq x y z
N MET A 1 -9.98 19.74 -20.37
CA MET A 1 -9.71 18.44 -21.03
C MET A 1 -8.33 17.98 -20.58
N ILE A 2 -8.26 17.19 -19.51
CA ILE A 2 -6.98 16.67 -18.99
C ILE A 2 -6.69 15.39 -19.76
N VAL A 3 -5.74 15.47 -20.68
CA VAL A 3 -5.22 14.33 -21.44
C VAL A 3 -4.50 13.41 -20.45
N ILE A 4 -5.01 12.20 -20.27
CA ILE A 4 -4.34 11.13 -19.54
C ILE A 4 -3.34 10.50 -20.51
N SER A 5 -2.14 11.06 -20.61
CA SER A 5 -1.04 10.43 -21.33
C SER A 5 -0.23 9.52 -20.39
N HIS A 6 -0.04 8.29 -20.85
CA HIS A 6 0.82 7.24 -20.30
C HIS A 6 2.25 7.72 -20.04
N ILE A 7 2.82 7.30 -18.89
CA ILE A 7 4.16 6.72 -18.69
C ILE A 7 4.30 6.46 -17.17
N ALA A 8 4.74 5.24 -16.85
CA ALA A 8 4.90 4.58 -15.54
C ALA A 8 5.05 5.48 -14.29
N VAL A 9 4.29 5.22 -13.22
CA VAL A 9 4.80 4.94 -11.85
C VAL A 9 3.66 4.32 -11.00
N LYS A 10 3.81 3.05 -10.58
CA LYS A 10 2.92 2.28 -9.67
C LYS A 10 2.51 3.02 -8.37
N ASN A 11 3.22 4.07 -7.96
CA ASN A 11 3.01 4.82 -6.71
C ASN A 11 2.11 6.07 -6.83
N ARG A 12 1.56 6.42 -8.02
CA ARG A 12 0.84 7.72 -8.17
C ARG A 12 -0.54 7.74 -7.51
N TYR A 13 -1.27 6.62 -7.53
CA TYR A 13 -2.65 6.57 -7.05
C TYR A 13 -2.80 6.04 -5.63
N GLU A 14 -1.78 5.39 -5.08
CA GLU A 14 -1.90 4.72 -3.79
C GLU A 14 -2.32 5.68 -2.67
N SER A 15 -1.77 6.90 -2.61
CA SER A 15 -2.20 7.92 -1.64
C SER A 15 -3.67 8.32 -1.79
N TYR A 16 -4.17 8.40 -3.04
CA TYR A 16 -5.57 8.71 -3.32
C TYR A 16 -6.48 7.54 -2.93
N ILE A 17 -6.07 6.31 -3.24
CA ILE A 17 -6.79 5.09 -2.87
C ILE A 17 -6.82 4.94 -1.34
N ASN A 18 -5.70 5.14 -0.66
CA ASN A 18 -5.60 5.10 0.81
C ASN A 18 -6.56 6.08 1.47
N TYR A 19 -6.64 7.32 0.95
CA TYR A 19 -7.60 8.33 1.44
C TYR A 19 -9.06 7.86 1.28
N HIS A 20 -9.43 7.32 0.12
CA HIS A 20 -10.79 6.81 -0.09
C HIS A 20 -11.07 5.57 0.77
N ALA A 21 -10.12 4.65 0.84
CA ALA A 21 -10.23 3.43 1.62
C ALA A 21 -10.49 3.73 3.09
N ILE A 22 -9.79 4.70 3.69
CA ILE A 22 -10.04 5.07 5.09
C ILE A 22 -11.38 5.79 5.27
N GLN A 23 -11.75 6.76 4.41
CA GLN A 23 -13.04 7.44 4.51
C GLN A 23 -14.23 6.46 4.39
N ILE A 24 -14.12 5.50 3.47
CA ILE A 24 -15.12 4.45 3.27
C ILE A 24 -15.11 3.48 4.45
N PHE A 25 -13.93 3.04 4.90
CA PHE A 25 -13.83 2.07 5.98
C PHE A 25 -14.44 2.60 7.28
N ILE A 26 -14.11 3.83 7.67
CA ILE A 26 -14.62 4.42 8.92
C ILE A 26 -16.08 4.85 8.84
N ASP A 27 -16.75 4.68 7.69
CA ASP A 27 -18.12 5.13 7.46
C ASP A 27 -18.29 6.66 7.67
N ASN A 28 -17.37 7.47 7.13
CA ASN A 28 -17.52 8.92 7.21
C ASN A 28 -18.62 9.40 6.25
N ARG A 29 -19.82 9.60 6.77
CA ARG A 29 -20.99 10.03 5.99
C ARG A 29 -21.13 11.55 5.87
N ASP A 30 -20.18 12.33 6.38
CA ASP A 30 -20.06 13.77 6.09
C ASP A 30 -19.00 14.05 5.00
N TRP A 31 -18.71 13.04 4.19
CA TRP A 31 -17.84 13.03 3.01
C TRP A 31 -18.63 12.32 1.88
N PRO A 32 -18.45 12.54 0.55
CA PRO A 32 -17.35 13.23 -0.14
C PRO A 32 -17.57 14.69 -0.53
N GLY A 33 -18.77 15.24 -0.38
CA GLY A 33 -19.07 16.64 -0.67
C GLY A 33 -18.61 17.61 0.41
N ASN A 34 -18.28 17.09 1.59
CA ASN A 34 -17.66 17.81 2.70
C ASN A 34 -16.44 17.04 3.25
N ASN A 35 -15.69 17.64 4.17
CA ASN A 35 -14.52 17.06 4.83
C ASN A 35 -13.46 16.57 3.81
N VAL A 36 -13.32 17.34 2.73
CA VAL A 36 -12.28 17.17 1.72
C VAL A 36 -11.28 18.32 1.82
N LYS A 37 -10.02 17.96 2.08
CA LYS A 37 -8.91 18.91 2.04
C LYS A 37 -7.81 18.36 1.15
N LEU A 38 -7.28 19.21 0.27
CA LEU A 38 -6.19 18.86 -0.63
C LEU A 38 -5.06 19.87 -0.50
N TRP A 39 -3.84 19.43 -0.77
CA TRP A 39 -2.71 20.30 -0.98
C TRP A 39 -2.00 19.95 -2.27
N LYS A 40 -1.34 20.95 -2.87
CA LYS A 40 -0.51 20.77 -4.05
C LYS A 40 0.91 21.23 -3.70
N ASP A 41 1.87 20.38 -4.02
CA ASP A 41 3.28 20.74 -3.99
C ASP A 41 3.55 21.89 -4.98
N ASN A 42 4.25 22.93 -4.54
CA ASN A 42 4.51 24.15 -5.33
C ASN A 42 5.72 24.01 -6.26
N ARG A 43 6.49 22.92 -6.18
CA ARG A 43 7.59 22.62 -7.09
C ARG A 43 7.10 22.30 -8.50
N VAL A 44 7.99 22.39 -9.50
CA VAL A 44 7.70 21.98 -10.87
C VAL A 44 7.21 20.52 -10.87
N ASN A 45 6.10 20.25 -11.55
CA ASN A 45 5.41 18.95 -11.55
C ASN A 45 4.84 18.51 -10.18
N GLY A 46 4.64 19.45 -9.26
CA GLY A 46 4.04 19.19 -7.96
C GLY A 46 2.66 18.53 -8.06
N LYS A 47 2.46 17.49 -7.24
CA LYS A 47 1.28 16.61 -7.29
C LYS A 47 0.26 17.04 -6.23
N TRP A 48 -1.02 16.90 -6.57
CA TRP A 48 -2.11 16.99 -5.59
C TRP A 48 -2.06 15.80 -4.64
N ARG A 49 -2.31 16.05 -3.36
CA ARG A 49 -2.48 15.03 -2.33
C ARG A 49 -3.68 15.37 -1.45
N TRP A 50 -4.38 14.32 -1.04
CA TRP A 50 -5.54 14.43 -0.16
C TRP A 50 -5.06 14.38 1.29
N ILE A 51 -5.72 15.12 2.15
CA ILE A 51 -5.49 15.15 3.59
C ILE A 51 -6.71 14.51 4.25
N LEU A 52 -6.48 13.51 5.08
CA LEU A 52 -7.52 13.02 5.97
C LEU A 52 -7.79 14.08 7.03
N TYR A 53 -9.04 14.54 7.09
CA TYR A 53 -9.46 15.63 7.96
C TYR A 53 -10.93 15.42 8.30
N ASP A 54 -11.29 15.79 9.52
CA ASP A 54 -12.65 15.78 10.07
C ASP A 54 -13.39 14.45 9.88
N THR A 55 -13.06 13.50 10.77
CA THR A 55 -13.50 12.10 10.72
C THR A 55 -14.29 11.69 11.96
N ASP A 56 -14.77 12.65 12.74
CA ASP A 56 -15.61 12.44 13.92
C ASP A 56 -16.94 11.75 13.59
N PHE A 57 -17.49 11.99 12.40
CA PHE A 57 -18.66 11.28 11.86
C PHE A 57 -18.43 9.79 11.54
N GLY A 58 -17.19 9.31 11.66
CA GLY A 58 -16.87 7.90 11.48
C GLY A 58 -17.24 7.03 12.69
N PHE A 59 -16.98 5.73 12.56
CA PHE A 59 -17.15 4.71 13.63
C PHE A 59 -18.57 4.65 14.25
N GLY A 60 -19.57 5.18 13.56
CA GLY A 60 -20.98 5.05 13.93
C GLY A 60 -21.54 6.12 14.86
N LEU A 61 -20.94 7.33 14.92
CA LEU A 61 -21.40 8.46 15.75
C LEU A 61 -22.94 8.63 15.77
N ASN A 62 -23.59 8.62 14.60
CA ASN A 62 -25.03 8.86 14.47
C ASN A 62 -25.88 7.58 14.33
N SER A 63 -25.27 6.40 14.24
CA SER A 63 -25.97 5.13 13.99
C SER A 63 -25.15 3.92 14.49
N PRO A 64 -24.77 3.87 15.77
CA PRO A 64 -23.71 2.97 16.26
C PRO A 64 -24.03 1.49 16.06
N LEU A 65 -25.31 1.12 16.17
CA LEU A 65 -25.78 -0.26 16.04
C LEU A 65 -25.67 -0.83 14.63
N ILE A 66 -25.67 0.00 13.58
CA ILE A 66 -25.75 -0.46 12.18
C ILE A 66 -24.71 0.18 11.25
N ALA A 67 -23.89 1.12 11.76
CA ALA A 67 -22.91 1.83 10.93
C ALA A 67 -21.91 0.89 10.28
N HIS A 68 -21.55 -0.20 10.95
CA HIS A 68 -20.63 -1.19 10.41
C HIS A 68 -21.17 -1.89 9.14
N GLU A 69 -22.49 -1.91 8.94
CA GLU A 69 -23.16 -2.52 7.80
C GLU A 69 -23.34 -1.57 6.61
N PHE A 70 -23.26 -0.26 6.80
CA PHE A 70 -23.61 0.68 5.75
C PHE A 70 -22.58 0.66 4.61
N ASN A 71 -23.07 0.54 3.38
CA ASN A 71 -22.22 0.48 2.19
C ASN A 71 -21.75 1.88 1.77
N THR A 72 -20.77 2.42 2.50
CA THR A 72 -20.15 3.73 2.24
C THR A 72 -19.39 3.75 0.90
N LEU A 73 -18.99 2.59 0.37
CA LEU A 73 -18.39 2.49 -0.98
C LEU A 73 -19.42 2.80 -2.06
N LYS A 74 -20.60 2.17 -1.99
CA LYS A 74 -21.73 2.46 -2.88
C LYS A 74 -22.14 3.93 -2.77
N PHE A 75 -22.21 4.45 -1.55
CA PHE A 75 -22.44 5.88 -1.31
C PHE A 75 -21.38 6.75 -2.00
N ALA A 76 -20.09 6.46 -1.85
CA ALA A 76 -18.98 7.17 -2.50
C ALA A 76 -18.98 7.09 -4.04
N LEU A 77 -19.77 6.20 -4.61
CA LEU A 77 -19.88 5.94 -6.05
C LEU A 77 -21.26 6.26 -6.63
N GLU A 78 -22.16 6.83 -5.82
CA GLU A 78 -23.48 7.23 -6.27
C GLU A 78 -23.36 8.44 -7.23
N PRO A 79 -23.75 8.31 -8.51
CA PRO A 79 -23.62 9.38 -9.49
C PRO A 79 -24.50 10.59 -9.22
N ASN A 80 -25.68 10.38 -8.65
CA ASN A 80 -26.69 11.41 -8.43
C ASN A 80 -27.18 11.35 -6.98
N GLY A 81 -26.26 11.41 -6.03
CA GLY A 81 -26.59 11.34 -4.60
C GLY A 81 -27.66 12.37 -4.26
N PRO A 82 -28.77 11.96 -3.63
CA PRO A 82 -29.82 12.89 -3.28
C PRO A 82 -29.30 13.73 -2.11
N PHE A 83 -28.99 14.99 -2.38
CA PHE A 83 -28.63 15.99 -1.38
C PHE A 83 -27.30 15.77 -0.63
N TRP A 84 -26.98 16.76 0.21
CA TRP A 84 -25.76 16.81 1.04
C TRP A 84 -25.56 15.52 1.85
N PRO A 85 -24.32 15.04 2.01
CA PRO A 85 -23.05 15.59 1.52
C PRO A 85 -22.58 14.88 0.25
N ASN A 86 -23.47 14.41 -0.62
CA ASN A 86 -23.09 13.62 -1.80
C ASN A 86 -23.57 14.20 -3.14
N PRO A 87 -23.21 15.46 -3.47
CA PRO A 87 -23.56 16.03 -4.77
C PRO A 87 -22.80 15.37 -5.92
N PRO A 88 -23.34 15.33 -7.16
CA PRO A 88 -22.74 14.60 -8.29
C PRO A 88 -21.25 14.88 -8.57
N TRP A 89 -20.76 16.09 -8.26
CA TRP A 89 -19.38 16.50 -8.48
C TRP A 89 -18.39 15.84 -7.51
N SER A 90 -18.81 15.49 -6.29
CA SER A 90 -17.90 15.01 -5.25
C SER A 90 -17.49 13.55 -5.47
N THR A 91 -18.36 12.74 -6.07
CA THR A 91 -18.06 11.34 -6.44
C THR A 91 -17.47 11.20 -7.83
N LEU A 92 -17.60 12.23 -8.69
CA LEU A 92 -17.26 12.16 -10.11
C LEU A 92 -15.84 11.65 -10.35
N PHE A 93 -14.85 12.16 -9.60
CA PHE A 93 -13.46 11.81 -9.84
C PHE A 93 -13.17 10.34 -9.55
N LEU A 94 -13.65 9.82 -8.41
CA LEU A 94 -13.49 8.40 -8.07
C LEU A 94 -14.22 7.50 -9.08
N ARG A 95 -15.47 7.83 -9.41
CA ARG A 95 -16.27 7.10 -10.41
C ARG A 95 -15.57 7.01 -11.76
N LYS A 96 -14.96 8.11 -12.21
CA LYS A 96 -14.25 8.16 -13.51
C LYS A 96 -12.94 7.37 -13.48
N LEU A 97 -12.20 7.39 -12.37
CA LEU A 97 -10.98 6.59 -12.25
C LEU A 97 -11.28 5.09 -12.22
N LEU A 98 -12.35 4.66 -11.55
CA LEU A 98 -12.76 3.26 -11.48
C LEU A 98 -13.28 2.68 -12.80
N GLN A 99 -13.53 3.50 -13.83
CA GLN A 99 -13.79 3.04 -15.20
C GLN A 99 -12.52 2.49 -15.89
N ASN A 100 -11.33 2.77 -15.34
CA ASN A 100 -10.08 2.20 -15.83
C ASN A 100 -9.76 0.91 -15.07
N ASP A 101 -9.68 -0.22 -15.75
CA ASP A 101 -9.49 -1.53 -15.10
C ASP A 101 -8.18 -1.63 -14.32
N SER A 102 -7.10 -0.98 -14.78
CA SER A 102 -5.83 -0.97 -14.05
C SER A 102 -5.97 -0.23 -12.72
N PHE A 103 -6.63 0.93 -12.71
CA PHE A 103 -6.92 1.66 -11.48
C PHE A 103 -7.90 0.90 -10.58
N LYS A 104 -8.95 0.30 -11.15
CA LYS A 104 -9.95 -0.50 -10.43
C LYS A 104 -9.28 -1.68 -9.71
N ASN A 105 -8.44 -2.44 -10.40
CA ASN A 105 -7.70 -3.55 -9.80
C ASN A 105 -6.73 -3.06 -8.72
N GLN A 106 -6.04 -1.93 -8.94
CA GLN A 106 -5.19 -1.32 -7.92
C GLN A 106 -6.01 -0.86 -6.70
N PHE A 107 -7.20 -0.28 -6.91
CA PHE A 107 -8.10 0.14 -5.84
C PHE A 107 -8.52 -1.04 -4.97
N ILE A 108 -8.98 -2.13 -5.60
CA ILE A 108 -9.39 -3.36 -4.91
C ILE A 108 -8.20 -3.94 -4.14
N ASN A 109 -7.03 -4.10 -4.78
CA ASN A 109 -5.86 -4.68 -4.14
C ASN A 109 -5.34 -3.85 -2.95
N VAL A 110 -5.24 -2.53 -3.09
CA VAL A 110 -4.81 -1.65 -1.98
C VAL A 110 -5.83 -1.64 -0.85
N PHE A 111 -7.14 -1.68 -1.14
CA PHE A 111 -8.15 -1.78 -0.09
C PHE A 111 -8.04 -3.14 0.64
N SER A 112 -7.90 -4.24 -0.11
CA SER A 112 -7.62 -5.57 0.44
C SER A 112 -6.35 -5.59 1.29
N ASP A 113 -5.28 -4.91 0.89
CA ASP A 113 -4.05 -4.77 1.69
C ASP A 113 -4.36 -4.16 3.06
N ARG A 114 -5.15 -3.08 3.11
CA ARG A 114 -5.54 -2.44 4.39
C ARG A 114 -6.42 -3.35 5.24
N LEU A 115 -7.36 -4.04 4.61
CA LEU A 115 -8.23 -5.04 5.24
C LEU A 115 -7.47 -6.27 5.76
N ASN A 116 -6.31 -6.60 5.18
CA ASN A 116 -5.42 -7.66 5.63
C ASN A 116 -4.38 -7.17 6.65
N THR A 117 -4.29 -5.87 6.90
CA THR A 117 -3.31 -5.25 7.80
C THR A 117 -3.99 -4.31 8.80
N ILE A 118 -3.95 -3.01 8.59
CA ILE A 118 -4.30 -1.98 9.57
C ILE A 118 -5.79 -1.99 9.98
N PHE A 119 -6.69 -2.49 9.12
CA PHE A 119 -8.13 -2.57 9.40
C PHE A 119 -8.56 -3.90 10.03
N LYS A 120 -7.61 -4.76 10.41
CA LYS A 120 -7.91 -5.94 11.23
C LYS A 120 -8.49 -5.52 12.58
N PRO A 121 -9.54 -6.19 13.09
CA PRO A 121 -10.14 -5.88 14.38
C PRO A 121 -9.13 -5.78 15.53
N GLN A 122 -8.12 -6.66 15.54
CA GLN A 122 -7.06 -6.67 16.55
C GLN A 122 -6.27 -5.35 16.54
N ASN A 123 -5.86 -4.87 15.36
CA ASN A 123 -5.10 -3.64 15.21
C ASN A 123 -5.94 -2.41 15.61
N LEU A 124 -7.20 -2.36 15.16
CA LEU A 124 -8.12 -1.27 15.51
C LEU A 124 -8.39 -1.21 17.03
N ASN A 125 -8.60 -2.37 17.66
CA ASN A 125 -8.89 -2.43 19.09
C ASN A 125 -7.67 -2.12 19.96
N ILE A 126 -6.45 -2.48 19.53
CA ILE A 126 -5.21 -2.05 20.20
C ILE A 126 -5.13 -0.51 20.24
N VAL A 127 -5.42 0.15 19.12
CA VAL A 127 -5.42 1.62 19.05
C VAL A 127 -6.53 2.22 19.90
N LEU A 128 -7.75 1.66 19.85
CA LEU A 128 -8.88 2.08 20.69
C LEU A 128 -8.53 2.01 22.18
N ASP A 129 -7.93 0.90 22.62
CA ASP A 129 -7.55 0.70 24.01
C ASP A 129 -6.44 1.65 24.45
N SER A 130 -5.45 1.90 23.59
CA SER A 130 -4.42 2.92 23.85
C SER A 130 -5.01 4.30 24.06
N LEU A 131 -5.83 4.78 23.10
CA LEU A 131 -6.45 6.11 23.16
C LEU A 131 -7.40 6.25 24.36
N LYS A 132 -8.18 5.20 24.64
CA LYS A 132 -9.04 5.14 25.83
C LYS A 132 -8.22 5.35 27.09
N ASN A 133 -7.13 4.60 27.26
CA ASN A 133 -6.30 4.65 28.47
C ASN A 133 -5.67 6.02 28.68
N ASP A 134 -5.23 6.68 27.60
CA ASP A 134 -4.61 8.01 27.65
C ASP A 134 -5.57 9.08 28.22
N ILE A 135 -6.87 8.98 27.92
CA ILE A 135 -7.85 10.00 28.31
C ILE A 135 -8.78 9.60 29.47
N ASN A 136 -8.80 8.33 29.86
CA ASN A 136 -9.77 7.78 30.81
C ASN A 136 -9.85 8.56 32.13
N SER A 137 -8.72 9.02 32.67
CA SER A 137 -8.65 9.75 33.94
C SER A 137 -9.27 11.17 33.87
N PHE A 138 -9.40 11.74 32.67
CA PHE A 138 -9.95 13.08 32.46
C PHE A 138 -11.48 13.05 32.22
N ILE A 139 -12.04 11.91 31.83
CA ILE A 139 -13.47 11.76 31.53
C ILE A 139 -14.37 12.20 32.70
N PRO A 140 -14.12 11.86 33.98
CA PRO A 140 -14.98 12.33 35.07
C PRO A 140 -15.02 13.86 35.19
N LYS A 141 -13.86 14.53 35.02
CA LYS A 141 -13.77 16.00 35.05
C LYS A 141 -14.46 16.63 33.84
N HIS A 142 -14.34 16.01 32.67
CA HIS A 142 -15.06 16.42 31.47
C HIS A 142 -16.57 16.35 31.68
N ASN A 143 -17.06 15.23 32.21
CA ASN A 143 -18.48 15.02 32.50
C ASN A 143 -19.02 16.01 33.52
N GLN A 144 -18.25 16.30 34.58
CA GLN A 144 -18.62 17.31 35.57
C GLN A 144 -18.75 18.71 34.95
N ARG A 145 -17.84 19.07 34.03
CA ARG A 145 -17.82 20.41 33.43
C ARG A 145 -18.93 20.61 32.40
N TRP A 146 -19.15 19.62 31.54
CA TRP A 146 -20.00 19.76 30.35
C TRP A 146 -21.35 19.05 30.46
N GLY A 147 -21.52 18.16 31.45
CA GLY A 147 -22.79 17.44 31.67
C GLY A 147 -23.12 16.48 30.53
N THR A 148 -22.23 15.51 30.24
CA THR A 148 -22.51 14.53 29.18
C THR A 148 -23.60 13.54 29.60
N MET A 149 -24.51 13.21 28.67
CA MET A 149 -25.54 12.18 28.86
C MET A 149 -25.10 10.78 28.42
N HIS A 150 -23.93 10.68 27.78
CA HIS A 150 -23.41 9.43 27.21
C HIS A 150 -22.55 8.66 28.21
N SER A 151 -22.74 7.34 28.27
CA SER A 151 -21.88 6.46 29.07
C SER A 151 -20.57 6.22 28.31
N TRP A 152 -19.46 6.71 28.86
CA TRP A 152 -18.11 6.53 28.29
C TRP A 152 -17.82 5.09 27.89
N ASN A 153 -18.13 4.13 28.78
CA ASN A 153 -17.90 2.72 28.48
C ASN A 153 -18.83 2.18 27.38
N SER A 154 -20.04 2.73 27.26
CA SER A 154 -20.96 2.38 26.16
C SER A 154 -20.39 2.83 24.82
N GLU A 155 -19.93 4.08 24.72
CA GLU A 155 -19.34 4.63 23.49
C GLU A 155 -18.12 3.82 23.04
N ILE A 156 -17.25 3.44 23.98
CA ILE A 156 -16.10 2.57 23.69
C ILE A 156 -16.53 1.19 23.17
N ASN A 157 -17.61 0.63 23.73
CA ASN A 157 -18.12 -0.67 23.30
C ASN A 157 -18.73 -0.60 21.89
N GLU A 158 -19.40 0.51 21.53
CA GLU A 158 -19.93 0.72 20.18
C GLU A 158 -18.81 0.79 19.14
N ILE A 159 -17.73 1.55 19.41
CA ILE A 159 -16.56 1.58 18.51
C ILE A 159 -15.91 0.20 18.40
N ARG A 160 -15.81 -0.53 19.51
CA ARG A 160 -15.27 -1.91 19.49
C ARG A 160 -16.15 -2.85 18.66
N ASN A 161 -17.46 -2.73 18.77
CA ASN A 161 -18.41 -3.48 17.97
C ASN A 161 -18.21 -3.16 16.47
N PHE A 162 -18.13 -1.88 16.12
CA PHE A 162 -17.81 -1.45 14.76
C PHE A 162 -16.51 -2.07 14.25
N ASN A 163 -15.42 -1.96 15.02
CA ASN A 163 -14.10 -2.52 14.67
C ASN A 163 -14.15 -4.02 14.39
N ASN A 164 -14.91 -4.77 15.18
CA ASN A 164 -15.02 -6.21 15.07
C ASN A 164 -15.80 -6.67 13.83
N GLN A 165 -16.77 -5.87 13.38
CA GLN A 165 -17.67 -6.26 12.29
C GLN A 165 -17.30 -5.64 10.94
N ARG A 166 -16.79 -4.40 10.92
CA ARG A 166 -16.68 -3.58 9.71
C ARG A 166 -15.89 -4.24 8.58
N SER A 167 -14.77 -4.89 8.92
CA SER A 167 -13.91 -5.53 7.91
C SER A 167 -14.61 -6.63 7.11
N ALA A 168 -15.54 -7.36 7.70
CA ALA A 168 -16.31 -8.38 6.99
C ALA A 168 -17.37 -7.77 6.05
N TYR A 169 -18.05 -6.71 6.49
CA TYR A 169 -19.01 -5.98 5.65
C TYR A 169 -18.32 -5.27 4.48
N VAL A 170 -17.17 -4.62 4.70
CA VAL A 170 -16.44 -3.94 3.61
C VAL A 170 -15.98 -4.92 2.53
N ARG A 171 -15.61 -6.16 2.87
CA ARG A 171 -15.34 -7.21 1.86
C ARG A 171 -16.56 -7.51 1.01
N ARG A 172 -17.72 -7.71 1.64
CA ARG A 172 -18.99 -7.88 0.92
C ARG A 172 -19.36 -6.67 0.06
N HIS A 173 -19.09 -5.46 0.55
CA HIS A 173 -19.31 -4.25 -0.24
C HIS A 173 -18.41 -4.19 -1.49
N LEU A 174 -17.16 -4.66 -1.41
CA LEU A 174 -16.29 -4.78 -2.58
C LEU A 174 -16.82 -5.82 -3.56
N GLU A 175 -17.26 -6.98 -3.06
CA GLU A 175 -17.89 -8.05 -3.84
C GLU A 175 -19.11 -7.54 -4.60
N GLU A 176 -20.06 -6.93 -3.89
CA GLU A 176 -21.29 -6.36 -4.45
C GLU A 176 -21.03 -5.23 -5.45
N MET A 177 -20.11 -4.31 -5.13
CA MET A 177 -19.90 -3.10 -5.94
C MET A 177 -19.18 -3.41 -7.25
N PHE A 178 -18.28 -4.39 -7.25
CA PHE A 178 -17.43 -4.72 -8.39
C PHE A 178 -17.74 -6.06 -9.04
N ASP A 179 -18.82 -6.74 -8.62
CA ASP A 179 -19.23 -8.06 -9.11
C ASP A 179 -18.10 -9.09 -8.98
N LEU A 180 -17.46 -9.12 -7.81
CA LEU A 180 -16.34 -10.02 -7.54
C LEU A 180 -16.85 -11.36 -6.99
N PRO A 181 -16.17 -12.47 -7.30
CA PRO A 181 -16.40 -13.72 -6.60
C PRO A 181 -15.99 -13.62 -5.12
N ASP A 182 -16.40 -14.60 -4.32
CA ASP A 182 -15.97 -14.70 -2.92
C ASP A 182 -14.43 -14.60 -2.79
N SER A 183 -13.98 -13.80 -1.83
CA SER A 183 -12.54 -13.69 -1.55
C SER A 183 -11.94 -15.05 -1.12
N LYS A 184 -10.68 -15.29 -1.51
CA LYS A 184 -9.90 -16.47 -1.13
C LYS A 184 -8.65 -16.05 -0.37
N ASN A 185 -8.16 -16.93 0.49
CA ASN A 185 -6.87 -16.74 1.14
C ASN A 185 -5.74 -17.00 0.16
N LEU A 186 -4.84 -16.03 0.03
CA LEU A 186 -3.51 -16.19 -0.55
C LEU A 186 -2.50 -16.40 0.58
N PHE A 187 -1.73 -17.48 0.48
CA PHE A 187 -0.63 -17.81 1.38
C PHE A 187 0.69 -17.42 0.73
N LEU A 188 1.48 -16.59 1.41
CA LEU A 188 2.82 -16.21 1.00
C LEU A 188 3.83 -16.85 1.93
N LYS A 189 4.85 -17.49 1.36
CA LYS A 189 5.92 -18.16 2.09
C LYS A 189 7.29 -17.65 1.65
N ILE A 190 8.23 -17.57 2.59
CA ILE A 190 9.62 -17.19 2.34
C ILE A 190 10.52 -18.34 2.77
N LEU A 191 11.33 -18.85 1.85
CA LEU A 191 12.28 -19.93 2.10
C LEU A 191 13.67 -19.57 1.56
N PRO A 192 14.75 -19.81 2.33
CA PRO A 192 14.78 -20.12 3.76
C PRO A 192 14.14 -19.02 4.60
N SER A 193 13.79 -19.32 5.85
CA SER A 193 13.27 -18.30 6.78
C SER A 193 14.23 -17.11 6.90
N ASN A 194 13.69 -15.89 6.88
CA ASN A 194 14.40 -14.62 7.00
C ASN A 194 15.41 -14.32 5.87
N SER A 195 15.29 -14.98 4.71
CA SER A 195 16.15 -14.79 3.54
C SER A 195 15.74 -13.62 2.63
N GLY A 196 14.56 -13.05 2.86
CA GLY A 196 14.02 -11.97 2.05
C GLY A 196 12.68 -11.47 2.58
N LYS A 197 12.00 -10.71 1.73
CA LYS A 197 10.66 -10.15 1.94
C LYS A 197 9.83 -10.36 0.69
N ILE A 198 8.51 -10.26 0.81
CA ILE A 198 7.61 -10.24 -0.33
C ILE A 198 6.83 -8.92 -0.31
N LYS A 199 6.96 -8.12 -1.36
CA LYS A 199 6.04 -7.00 -1.60
C LYS A 199 4.83 -7.52 -2.36
N ILE A 200 3.64 -7.34 -1.79
CA ILE A 200 2.36 -7.65 -2.43
C ILE A 200 1.56 -6.36 -2.53
N SER A 201 1.18 -5.97 -3.74
CA SER A 201 0.47 -4.72 -4.03
C SER A 201 1.18 -3.51 -3.38
N SER A 202 0.63 -2.96 -2.28
CA SER A 202 1.17 -1.79 -1.56
C SER A 202 1.88 -2.12 -0.25
N ILE A 203 1.87 -3.37 0.20
CA ILE A 203 2.45 -3.79 1.49
C ILE A 203 3.68 -4.66 1.30
N VAL A 204 4.56 -4.65 2.30
CA VAL A 204 5.75 -5.49 2.37
C VAL A 204 5.59 -6.47 3.53
N ILE A 205 5.72 -7.75 3.22
CA ILE A 205 5.63 -8.87 4.16
C ILE A 205 7.05 -9.30 4.52
N ASP A 206 7.33 -9.35 5.82
CA ASP A 206 8.60 -9.79 6.41
C ASP A 206 8.42 -11.08 7.23
N ASP A 207 7.19 -11.57 7.33
CA ASP A 207 6.87 -12.84 8.00
C ASP A 207 7.14 -14.01 7.05
N ASN A 208 7.74 -15.09 7.58
CA ASN A 208 8.05 -16.29 6.78
C ASN A 208 6.80 -17.02 6.26
N LEU A 209 5.68 -16.84 6.93
CA LEU A 209 4.36 -17.30 6.49
C LEU A 209 3.36 -16.19 6.75
N TRP A 210 2.66 -15.79 5.70
CA TRP A 210 1.63 -14.77 5.76
C TRP A 210 0.39 -15.23 4.99
N ALA A 211 -0.78 -14.80 5.45
CA ALA A 211 -2.03 -15.03 4.77
C ALA A 211 -2.86 -13.74 4.68
N GLY A 212 -3.49 -13.55 3.53
CA GLY A 212 -4.43 -12.45 3.30
C GLY A 212 -5.52 -12.85 2.34
N SER A 213 -6.68 -12.20 2.47
CA SER A 213 -7.85 -12.43 1.64
C SER A 213 -7.83 -11.46 0.44
N TYR A 214 -7.94 -12.02 -0.77
CA TYR A 214 -7.99 -11.30 -2.04
C TYR A 214 -9.00 -11.95 -2.99
N TYR A 215 -9.24 -11.34 -4.14
CA TYR A 215 -10.30 -11.75 -5.07
C TYR A 215 -9.72 -12.45 -6.31
N PRO A 216 -10.18 -13.67 -6.65
CA PRO A 216 -9.93 -14.28 -7.96
C PRO A 216 -10.41 -13.37 -9.10
N GLY A 217 -9.67 -13.34 -10.22
CA GLY A 217 -9.96 -12.45 -11.35
C GLY A 217 -9.39 -11.03 -11.21
N ILE A 218 -8.76 -10.71 -10.07
CA ILE A 218 -8.07 -9.44 -9.84
C ILE A 218 -6.56 -9.70 -9.72
N PRO A 219 -5.77 -9.46 -10.79
CA PRO A 219 -4.34 -9.68 -10.76
C PRO A 219 -3.63 -8.80 -9.72
N ILE A 220 -2.73 -9.41 -8.95
CA ILE A 220 -1.98 -8.78 -7.86
C ILE A 220 -0.50 -8.75 -8.23
N SER A 221 0.12 -7.57 -8.19
CA SER A 221 1.57 -7.48 -8.34
C SER A 221 2.27 -7.98 -7.08
N ILE A 222 3.11 -9.00 -7.24
CA ILE A 222 3.88 -9.62 -6.15
C ILE A 222 5.35 -9.63 -6.55
N LYS A 223 6.23 -9.20 -5.64
CA LYS A 223 7.67 -9.11 -5.85
C LYS A 223 8.43 -9.70 -4.67
N ALA A 224 9.31 -10.65 -4.96
CA ALA A 224 10.31 -11.13 -4.01
C ALA A 224 11.47 -10.12 -3.90
N ILE A 225 11.82 -9.77 -2.67
CA ILE A 225 12.88 -8.81 -2.33
C ILE A 225 13.91 -9.55 -1.48
N PRO A 226 15.06 -9.95 -2.04
CA PRO A 226 16.09 -10.65 -1.28
C PRO A 226 16.64 -9.79 -0.13
N LYS A 227 16.98 -10.44 0.98
CA LYS A 227 17.80 -9.81 2.03
C LYS A 227 19.25 -9.76 1.55
N LYS A 228 20.05 -8.83 2.09
CA LYS A 228 21.50 -8.77 1.84
C LYS A 228 22.13 -10.16 2.07
N GLY A 229 22.94 -10.61 1.11
CA GLY A 229 23.57 -11.94 1.12
C GLY A 229 22.72 -13.06 0.51
N TYR A 230 21.51 -12.74 0.02
CA TYR A 230 20.64 -13.66 -0.69
C TYR A 230 20.29 -13.14 -2.08
N ARG A 231 19.95 -14.05 -2.98
CA ARG A 231 19.31 -13.76 -4.26
C ARG A 231 18.02 -14.55 -4.41
N PHE A 232 17.09 -14.01 -5.18
CA PHE A 232 15.85 -14.72 -5.52
C PHE A 232 16.19 -15.84 -6.50
N LEU A 233 15.75 -17.06 -6.20
CA LEU A 233 15.92 -18.22 -7.06
C LEU A 233 14.67 -18.45 -7.91
N LYS A 234 13.50 -18.59 -7.28
CA LYS A 234 12.23 -18.85 -7.99
C LYS A 234 11.00 -18.64 -7.10
N TRP A 235 9.85 -18.61 -7.76
CA TRP A 235 8.56 -18.92 -7.13
C TRP A 235 8.35 -20.43 -7.24
N GLU A 236 8.04 -21.13 -6.14
CA GLU A 236 7.91 -22.60 -6.17
C GLU A 236 6.72 -23.05 -7.03
N GLU A 237 5.61 -22.32 -6.97
CA GLU A 237 4.35 -22.61 -7.65
C GLU A 237 4.22 -21.92 -9.02
N SER A 238 5.27 -21.25 -9.51
CA SER A 238 5.25 -20.58 -10.83
C SER A 238 6.45 -20.96 -11.68
N SER A 239 6.22 -21.13 -12.98
CA SER A 239 7.29 -21.32 -13.97
C SER A 239 7.94 -19.99 -14.39
N ILE A 240 7.44 -18.85 -13.92
CA ILE A 240 7.98 -17.53 -14.24
C ILE A 240 9.28 -17.29 -13.47
N ALA A 241 10.38 -17.10 -14.20
CA ALA A 241 11.71 -16.86 -13.63
C ALA A 241 11.90 -15.43 -13.07
N ASN A 242 10.94 -14.53 -13.28
CA ASN A 242 11.02 -13.16 -12.79
C ASN A 242 10.68 -13.08 -11.29
N ASN A 243 11.43 -12.27 -10.52
CA ASN A 243 11.15 -12.03 -9.11
C ASN A 243 9.88 -11.19 -8.88
N GLU A 244 9.37 -10.54 -9.93
CA GLU A 244 8.10 -9.82 -9.94
C GLU A 244 7.10 -10.50 -10.89
N ILE A 245 5.92 -10.82 -10.37
CA ILE A 245 4.83 -11.48 -11.09
C ILE A 245 3.51 -10.71 -10.89
N ASN A 246 2.57 -10.89 -11.81
CA ASN A 246 1.16 -10.53 -11.60
C ASN A 246 0.41 -11.84 -11.37
N HIS A 247 -0.03 -12.06 -10.14
CA HIS A 247 -0.65 -13.29 -9.69
C HIS A 247 -2.17 -13.18 -9.63
N ASP A 248 -2.89 -14.16 -10.15
CA ASP A 248 -4.33 -14.30 -9.96
C ASP A 248 -4.62 -15.49 -9.04
N LEU A 249 -5.54 -15.31 -8.07
CA LEU A 249 -5.92 -16.39 -7.14
C LEU A 249 -6.69 -17.53 -7.82
N SER A 250 -7.03 -17.40 -9.10
CA SER A 250 -7.58 -18.49 -9.91
C SER A 250 -6.54 -19.55 -10.25
N ASP A 251 -5.25 -19.19 -10.26
CA ASP A 251 -4.15 -20.10 -10.61
C ASP A 251 -3.69 -20.94 -9.41
N ALA A 252 -3.27 -20.25 -8.35
CA ALA A 252 -2.82 -20.86 -7.10
C ALA A 252 -3.17 -19.98 -5.90
N ASN A 253 -3.44 -20.61 -4.75
CA ASN A 253 -3.69 -19.91 -3.50
C ASN A 253 -2.43 -19.80 -2.62
N THR A 254 -1.29 -20.33 -3.06
CA THR A 254 -0.02 -20.29 -2.35
C THR A 254 1.09 -19.84 -3.29
N LEU A 255 1.97 -18.97 -2.81
CA LEU A 255 3.20 -18.57 -3.48
C LEU A 255 4.36 -18.59 -2.50
N THR A 256 5.41 -19.30 -2.87
CA THR A 256 6.61 -19.47 -2.07
C THR A 256 7.78 -18.80 -2.79
N ALA A 257 8.28 -17.71 -2.22
CA ALA A 257 9.51 -17.08 -2.67
C ALA A 257 10.70 -17.88 -2.14
N VAL A 258 11.41 -18.55 -3.04
CA VAL A 258 12.63 -19.28 -2.74
C VAL A 258 13.82 -18.37 -3.03
N PHE A 259 14.67 -18.21 -2.02
CA PHE A 259 15.93 -17.49 -2.08
C PHE A 259 17.08 -18.47 -1.84
N GLU A 260 18.27 -18.11 -2.27
CA GLU A 260 19.49 -18.81 -1.94
C GLU A 260 20.60 -17.82 -1.58
N ILE A 261 21.66 -18.31 -0.95
CA ILE A 261 22.82 -17.47 -0.65
C ILE A 261 23.33 -16.92 -1.98
N ALA A 262 23.42 -15.59 -2.06
CA ALA A 262 24.10 -14.96 -3.19
C ALA A 262 25.58 -15.33 -3.05
N GLU A 263 26.17 -15.92 -4.09
CA GLU A 263 27.62 -16.15 -4.10
C GLU A 263 28.32 -14.82 -3.81
N GLU A 264 29.42 -14.84 -3.06
CA GLU A 264 30.11 -13.64 -2.53
C GLU A 264 30.36 -12.57 -3.61
N ASN A 265 30.43 -12.96 -4.87
CA ASN A 265 30.68 -12.10 -6.02
C ASN A 265 29.46 -11.27 -6.48
N GLU A 266 28.23 -11.59 -6.06
CA GLU A 266 27.02 -10.91 -6.58
C GLU A 266 26.66 -9.61 -5.83
N ASN A 267 27.18 -9.39 -4.62
CA ASN A 267 26.92 -8.17 -3.84
C ASN A 267 28.19 -7.53 -3.25
N SER A 268 29.36 -7.99 -3.68
CA SER A 268 30.66 -7.46 -3.26
C SER A 268 31.08 -6.24 -4.09
N ILE A 269 30.54 -6.10 -5.29
CA ILE A 269 30.83 -4.94 -6.13
C ILE A 269 29.85 -3.82 -5.80
N VAL A 270 30.34 -2.76 -5.17
CA VAL A 270 29.54 -1.58 -4.76
C VAL A 270 30.07 -0.31 -5.42
N ILE A 271 29.19 0.66 -5.62
CA ILE A 271 29.58 2.03 -5.98
C ILE A 271 29.74 2.81 -4.69
N THR A 272 30.95 3.26 -4.40
CA THR A 272 31.28 4.04 -3.20
C THR A 272 31.16 5.53 -3.46
N GLU A 273 31.56 5.99 -4.65
CA GLU A 273 31.54 7.41 -5.01
C GLU A 273 31.13 7.62 -6.48
N ILE A 274 30.49 8.77 -6.72
CA ILE A 274 30.09 9.22 -8.06
C ILE A 274 30.42 10.71 -8.15
N ASN A 275 31.22 11.10 -9.14
CA ASN A 275 31.34 12.48 -9.57
C ASN A 275 30.69 12.63 -10.95
N TYR A 276 29.56 13.33 -11.00
CA TYR A 276 28.85 13.66 -12.24
C TYR A 276 28.84 15.17 -12.52
N SER A 277 29.43 15.95 -11.61
CA SER A 277 29.40 17.40 -11.65
C SER A 277 30.55 17.94 -10.81
N SER A 278 31.70 18.07 -11.46
CA SER A 278 32.88 18.67 -10.84
C SER A 278 32.64 20.13 -10.42
N SER A 279 33.49 20.63 -9.51
CA SER A 279 33.45 22.04 -9.12
C SER A 279 33.96 22.94 -10.24
N GLU A 280 33.46 24.18 -10.32
CA GLU A 280 33.96 25.17 -11.31
C GLU A 280 35.45 25.52 -11.14
N LYS A 281 36.02 25.26 -9.96
CA LYS A 281 37.42 25.58 -9.63
C LYS A 281 38.39 24.44 -9.95
N PHE A 282 37.88 23.22 -10.11
CA PHE A 282 38.67 22.04 -10.39
C PHE A 282 37.77 20.97 -11.00
N ASP A 283 38.02 20.68 -12.27
CA ASP A 283 37.29 19.70 -13.05
C ASP A 283 38.06 18.38 -13.14
N SER A 284 37.57 17.36 -12.43
CA SER A 284 38.11 15.99 -12.48
C SER A 284 37.40 15.10 -13.50
N GLY A 285 36.47 15.65 -14.29
CA GLY A 285 35.60 14.90 -15.18
C GLY A 285 34.62 13.97 -14.46
N ASP A 286 33.81 13.27 -15.25
CA ASP A 286 32.85 12.29 -14.73
C ASP A 286 33.55 10.97 -14.40
N TRP A 287 33.30 10.45 -13.20
CA TRP A 287 33.83 9.17 -12.79
C TRP A 287 32.95 8.50 -11.74
N VAL A 288 33.08 7.18 -11.65
CA VAL A 288 32.43 6.32 -10.67
C VAL A 288 33.50 5.46 -10.02
N GLU A 289 33.50 5.38 -8.69
CA GLU A 289 34.35 4.44 -7.97
C GLU A 289 33.58 3.14 -7.75
N ILE A 290 34.19 2.04 -8.19
CA ILE A 290 33.69 0.68 -8.01
C ILE A 290 34.62 -0.03 -7.03
N TYR A 291 34.07 -0.52 -5.94
CA TYR A 291 34.83 -1.17 -4.88
C TYR A 291 34.40 -2.63 -4.72
N ASN A 292 35.38 -3.52 -4.62
CA ASN A 292 35.18 -4.91 -4.26
C ASN A 292 35.26 -5.06 -2.74
N THR A 293 34.15 -5.43 -2.09
CA THR A 293 34.08 -5.63 -0.64
C THR A 293 34.34 -7.08 -0.23
N SER A 294 34.64 -8.00 -1.15
CA SER A 294 35.00 -9.38 -0.79
C SER A 294 36.50 -9.52 -0.52
N GLU A 295 36.89 -10.68 0.02
CA GLU A 295 38.30 -11.07 0.19
C GLU A 295 38.85 -11.80 -1.05
N SER A 296 38.06 -11.90 -2.12
CA SER A 296 38.36 -12.64 -3.34
C SER A 296 38.47 -11.70 -4.54
N THR A 297 39.38 -12.00 -5.47
CA THR A 297 39.48 -11.26 -6.73
C THR A 297 38.24 -11.49 -7.59
N ILE A 298 37.69 -10.41 -8.15
CA ILE A 298 36.52 -10.44 -9.03
C ILE A 298 36.89 -9.91 -10.40
N ASP A 299 36.66 -10.75 -11.42
CA ASP A 299 36.79 -10.35 -12.82
C ASP A 299 35.49 -9.67 -13.30
N LEU A 300 35.59 -8.38 -13.63
CA LEU A 300 34.48 -7.60 -14.17
C LEU A 300 34.46 -7.58 -15.70
N ASN A 301 35.33 -8.36 -16.37
CA ASN A 301 35.33 -8.44 -17.82
C ASN A 301 33.95 -8.84 -18.35
N GLY A 302 33.36 -7.97 -19.17
CA GLY A 302 32.05 -8.19 -19.78
C GLY A 302 30.87 -7.72 -18.93
N TRP A 303 31.10 -7.21 -17.72
CA TRP A 303 30.06 -6.50 -16.98
C TRP A 303 29.66 -5.22 -17.71
N SER A 304 28.38 -4.85 -17.62
CA SER A 304 27.84 -3.66 -18.26
C SER A 304 27.38 -2.63 -17.24
N PHE A 305 27.92 -1.42 -17.33
CA PHE A 305 27.45 -0.25 -16.61
C PHE A 305 26.49 0.56 -17.49
N LYS A 306 25.33 0.92 -16.95
CA LYS A 306 24.24 1.58 -17.68
C LYS A 306 23.58 2.65 -16.81
N ASP A 307 23.01 3.66 -17.47
CA ASP A 307 22.13 4.63 -16.82
C ASP A 307 20.64 4.21 -16.98
N ASN A 308 19.72 5.17 -16.88
CA ASN A 308 18.29 4.91 -17.03
C ASN A 308 17.84 4.62 -18.48
N ASP A 309 18.72 4.81 -19.47
CA ASP A 309 18.54 4.41 -20.86
C ASP A 309 19.39 3.16 -21.15
N ASN A 310 18.74 2.04 -21.44
CA ASN A 310 19.41 0.76 -21.71
C ASN A 310 20.31 0.78 -22.96
N SER A 311 20.18 1.79 -23.82
CA SER A 311 21.06 1.97 -24.99
C SER A 311 22.43 2.55 -24.60
N HIS A 312 22.54 3.23 -23.45
CA HIS A 312 23.81 3.70 -22.90
C HIS A 312 24.47 2.56 -22.12
N THR A 313 25.42 1.88 -22.77
CA THR A 313 26.14 0.75 -22.16
C THR A 313 27.64 0.96 -22.25
N PHE A 314 28.31 0.91 -21.10
CA PHE A 314 29.76 0.84 -21.00
C PHE A 314 30.17 -0.57 -20.52
N ILE A 315 31.09 -1.20 -21.23
CA ILE A 315 31.56 -2.55 -20.89
C ILE A 315 32.84 -2.42 -20.08
N LEU A 316 32.84 -2.99 -18.87
CA LEU A 316 34.01 -3.02 -18.00
C LEU A 316 35.01 -4.07 -18.50
N ILE A 317 36.29 -3.70 -18.48
CA ILE A 317 37.43 -4.57 -18.79
C ILE A 317 38.45 -4.39 -17.66
N ILE A 318 38.08 -4.80 -16.45
CA ILE A 318 38.82 -4.53 -15.22
C ILE A 318 38.72 -5.74 -14.29
N ILE A 319 39.80 -6.03 -13.57
CA ILE A 319 39.83 -6.99 -12.47
C ILE A 319 40.01 -6.20 -11.18
N LEU A 320 39.16 -6.46 -10.18
CA LEU A 320 39.25 -5.85 -8.85
C LEU A 320 39.86 -6.86 -7.86
N TYR A 321 40.90 -6.41 -7.15
CA TYR A 321 41.65 -7.21 -6.18
C TYR A 321 41.14 -7.04 -4.76
#